data_AF-A0A4R7JN65-F1
#
_entry.id   AF-A0A4R7JN65-F1
#
_cell.length_a   1.000
_cell.length_b   1.000
_cell.length_c   1.000
_cell.angle_alpha   90.00
_cell.angle_beta   90.00
_cell.angle_gamma   90.00
#
_symmetry.space_group_name_H-M   'P 1'
#
loop_
_entity.id
_entity.type
_entity.pdbx_description
1 polymer ?
#
loop_
_entity_poly.entity_id
_entity_poly.type
_entity_poly.pdbx_seq_one_letter_code
_entity_poly.pdbx_strand_id
1 'polypeptide(L)'
;MIIPLESLSDEARQGLVDEYCMRENGSNETEDPLEACRQGVEKALSEGRLLVLYTPYNPNQVAALVPADQLGEKEKAEVYEEPGGSSE
;
A
#
# COMPACT_ATOMS: atom_id res chain seq x y z
N MET A 1 0.63 4.09 10.31
CA MET A 1 -0.37 4.87 9.55
C MET A 1 -0.57 4.29 8.16
N ILE A 2 -1.76 3.75 7.90
CA ILE A 2 -2.22 3.43 6.54
C ILE A 2 -2.91 4.66 5.97
N ILE A 3 -2.68 4.95 4.70
CA ILE A 3 -3.35 6.04 4.00
C ILE A 3 -4.26 5.52 2.90
N PRO A 4 -5.38 6.20 2.61
CA PRO A 4 -6.25 5.82 1.50
C PRO A 4 -5.50 5.95 0.18
N LEU A 5 -5.72 5.01 -0.74
CA LEU A 5 -5.15 5.09 -2.09
C LEU A 5 -5.60 6.36 -2.82
N GLU A 6 -6.84 6.79 -2.60
CA GLU A 6 -7.43 8.02 -3.14
C GLU A 6 -6.75 9.30 -2.64
N SER A 7 -6.00 9.23 -1.54
CA SER A 7 -5.21 10.37 -1.04
C SER A 7 -3.86 10.53 -1.75
N LEU A 8 -3.47 9.56 -2.58
CA LEU A 8 -2.25 9.62 -3.38
C LEU A 8 -2.54 10.18 -4.77
N SER A 9 -1.61 10.99 -5.27
CA SER A 9 -1.58 11.35 -6.69
C SER A 9 -1.30 10.11 -7.55
N ASP A 10 -1.77 10.12 -8.81
CA ASP A 10 -1.52 9.02 -9.76
C ASP A 10 -0.01 8.70 -9.91
N GLU A 11 0.85 9.71 -9.93
CA GLU A 11 2.32 9.53 -9.97
C GLU A 11 2.83 8.78 -8.73
N ALA A 12 2.35 9.15 -7.54
CA ALA A 12 2.76 8.49 -6.29
C ALA A 12 2.25 7.04 -6.25
N ARG A 13 1.01 6.80 -6.69
CA ARG A 13 0.47 5.44 -6.84
C ARG A 13 1.33 4.62 -7.79
N GLN A 14 1.62 5.14 -8.98
CA GLN A 14 2.42 4.42 -9.97
C GLN A 14 3.81 4.09 -9.45
N GLY A 15 4.48 5.04 -8.77
CA GLY A 15 5.78 4.78 -8.16
C GLY A 15 5.75 3.66 -7.12
N LEU A 16 4.71 3.63 -6.27
CA LEU A 16 4.52 2.58 -5.28
C LEU A 16 4.25 1.21 -5.90
N VAL A 17 3.46 1.16 -6.97
CA VAL A 17 3.19 -0.06 -7.74
C VAL A 17 4.47 -0.58 -8.38
N ASP A 18 5.26 0.30 -8.98
CA ASP A 18 6.52 -0.04 -9.65
C ASP A 18 7.53 -0.63 -8.64
N GLU A 19 7.72 0.05 -7.51
CA GLU A 19 8.58 -0.43 -6.41
C GLU A 19 8.12 -1.79 -5.86
N TYR A 20 6.81 -1.98 -5.68
CA TYR A 20 6.25 -3.26 -5.22
C TYR A 20 6.51 -4.37 -6.25
N CYS A 21 6.27 -4.09 -7.53
CA CYS A 21 6.52 -5.03 -8.61
C CYS A 21 8.00 -5.37 -8.77
N MET A 22 8.91 -4.40 -8.60
CA MET A 22 10.34 -4.64 -8.60
C MET A 22 10.80 -5.50 -7.44
N ARG A 23 10.20 -5.35 -6.25
CA ARG A 23 10.48 -6.20 -5.09
C ARG A 23 9.99 -7.64 -5.27
N GLU A 24 8.75 -7.81 -5.74
CA GLU A 24 8.15 -9.14 -5.93
C GLU A 24 8.76 -9.89 -7.13
N ASN A 25 9.06 -9.19 -8.23
CA ASN A 25 9.66 -9.80 -9.43
C ASN A 25 11.18 -9.62 -9.49
N GLY A 26 11.84 -9.44 -8.34
CA GLY A 26 13.27 -9.20 -8.23
C GLY A 26 14.09 -10.05 -9.19
N SER A 27 14.55 -9.41 -10.27
CA SER A 27 15.39 -10.00 -11.33
C SER A 27 14.77 -11.11 -12.19
N ASN A 28 13.46 -11.13 -12.45
CA ASN A 28 12.91 -12.08 -13.41
C ASN A 28 13.03 -11.53 -14.85
N GLU A 29 13.98 -12.08 -15.62
CA GLU A 29 14.26 -11.81 -17.05
C GLU A 29 13.11 -12.27 -17.96
N THR A 30 11.88 -11.87 -17.67
CA THR A 30 10.72 -12.08 -18.53
C THR A 30 10.43 -10.76 -19.25
N GLU A 31 10.03 -10.82 -20.52
CA GLU A 31 9.89 -9.62 -21.38
C GLU A 31 8.66 -8.75 -21.04
N ASP A 32 7.70 -9.24 -20.24
CA ASP A 32 6.44 -8.55 -19.88
C ASP A 32 5.92 -8.67 -18.40
N PRO A 33 6.70 -9.03 -17.36
CA PRO A 33 6.20 -9.30 -16.01
C PRO A 33 5.71 -8.04 -15.29
N LEU A 34 6.20 -6.86 -15.69
CA LEU A 34 5.86 -5.59 -15.07
C LEU A 34 4.41 -5.17 -15.35
N GLU A 35 3.89 -5.37 -16.56
CA GLU A 35 2.52 -4.98 -16.88
C GLU A 35 1.50 -5.91 -16.22
N ALA A 36 1.76 -7.23 -16.25
CA ALA A 36 0.95 -8.20 -15.53
C ALA A 36 0.97 -7.97 -14.01
N CYS A 37 2.15 -7.64 -13.45
CA CYS A 37 2.27 -7.26 -12.06
C CYS A 37 1.48 -5.99 -11.73
N ARG A 38 1.63 -4.92 -12.52
CA ARG A 38 0.88 -3.66 -12.34
C ARG A 38 -0.63 -3.90 -12.32
N GLN A 39 -1.15 -4.67 -13.26
CA GLN A 39 -2.58 -5.03 -13.28
C GLN A 39 -2.99 -5.83 -12.04
N GLY A 40 -2.16 -6.77 -11.59
CA GLY A 40 -2.40 -7.54 -10.36
C GLY A 40 -2.42 -6.66 -9.11
N VAL A 41 -1.48 -5.73 -9.01
CA VAL A 41 -1.37 -4.78 -7.90
C VAL A 41 -2.53 -3.79 -7.90
N GLU A 42 -2.88 -3.19 -9.04
CA GLU A 42 -4.03 -2.28 -9.17
C GLU A 42 -5.35 -2.98 -8.80
N LYS A 43 -5.51 -4.24 -9.19
CA LYS A 43 -6.67 -5.05 -8.79
C LYS A 43 -6.67 -5.32 -7.28
N ALA A 44 -5.54 -5.70 -6.71
CA ALA A 44 -5.42 -5.97 -5.28
C ALA A 44 -5.63 -4.70 -4.42
N LEU A 45 -5.20 -3.55 -4.92
CA LEU A 45 -5.48 -2.23 -4.33
C LEU A 45 -6.98 -1.92 -4.36
N SER A 46 -7.64 -2.14 -5.50
CA SER A 46 -9.09 -1.91 -5.66
C SER A 46 -9.93 -2.84 -4.78
N GLU A 47 -9.45 -4.05 -4.51
CA GLU A 47 -10.11 -5.04 -3.65
C GLU A 47 -9.73 -4.90 -2.16
N GLY A 48 -8.90 -3.90 -1.80
CA GLY A 48 -8.45 -3.69 -0.42
C GLY A 48 -7.51 -4.79 0.12
N ARG A 49 -6.94 -5.62 -0.76
CA ARG A 49 -5.96 -6.66 -0.43
C ARG A 49 -4.55 -6.08 -0.26
N LEU A 50 -4.26 -4.96 -0.91
CA LEU A 50 -3.06 -4.17 -0.71
C LEU A 50 -3.43 -2.81 -0.10
N LEU A 51 -2.61 -2.36 0.84
CA LEU A 51 -2.78 -1.10 1.54
C LEU A 51 -1.48 -0.28 1.46
N VAL A 52 -1.62 1.05 1.54
CA VAL A 52 -0.48 1.96 1.52
C VAL A 52 -0.05 2.24 2.95
N LEU A 53 1.09 1.71 3.36
CA LEU A 53 1.70 2.00 4.64
C LEU A 53 2.61 3.22 4.51
N TYR A 54 2.24 4.30 5.19
CA TYR A 54 3.05 5.51 5.30
C TYR A 54 3.81 5.53 6.62
N THR A 55 5.12 5.76 6.55
CA THR A 55 6.02 5.81 7.72
C THR A 55 6.54 7.24 7.94
N PRO A 56 5.78 8.11 8.63
CA PRO A 56 6.16 9.51 8.83
C PRO A 56 7.42 9.69 9.69
N TYR A 57 7.71 8.71 10.54
CA TYR A 57 8.86 8.72 11.45
C TYR A 57 10.16 8.20 10.82
N ASN A 58 10.10 7.71 9.58
CA ASN A 58 11.31 7.41 8.83
C ASN A 58 11.92 8.73 8.33
N PRO A 59 13.26 8.91 8.38
CA PRO A 59 13.91 10.12 7.90
C PRO A 59 13.65 10.41 6.41
N ASN A 60 13.29 9.38 5.64
CA ASN A 60 12.94 9.46 4.23
C ASN A 60 11.43 9.55 3.97
N GLN A 61 10.59 9.57 5.01
CA GLN A 61 9.12 9.64 4.92
C GLN A 61 8.53 8.76 3.82
N VAL A 62 8.78 7.46 3.91
CA VAL A 62 8.49 6.52 2.82
C VAL A 62 7.08 5.96 2.94
N ALA A 63 6.42 5.84 1.79
CA ALA A 63 5.22 5.02 1.60
C ALA A 63 5.60 3.70 0.93
N ALA A 64 4.91 2.61 1.27
CA ALA A 64 5.10 1.31 0.63
C ALA A 64 3.76 0.56 0.52
N LEU A 65 3.61 -0.26 -0.51
CA LEU A 65 2.49 -1.19 -0.61
C LEU A 65 2.76 -2.42 0.24
N VAL A 66 1.78 -2.81 1.04
CA VAL A 66 1.85 -3.99 1.90
C VAL A 66 0.55 -4.79 1.83
N PRO A 67 0.62 -6.13 1.89
CA PRO A 67 -0.57 -6.97 1.99
C PRO A 67 -1.37 -6.66 3.26
N ALA A 68 -2.69 -6.54 3.13
CA ALA A 68 -3.58 -6.33 4.27
C ALA A 68 -3.54 -7.46 5.31
N ASP A 69 -3.05 -8.64 4.91
CA ASP A 69 -2.82 -9.81 5.75
C ASP A 69 -1.51 -9.74 6.56
N GLN A 70 -0.51 -8.98 6.06
CA GLN A 70 0.75 -8.74 6.79
C GLN A 70 0.65 -7.63 7.83
N LEU A 71 -0.38 -6.78 7.75
CA LEU A 71 -0.60 -5.73 8.72
C LEU A 71 -1.17 -6.32 10.01
N GLY A 72 -0.47 -6.09 11.12
CA GLY A 72 -0.96 -6.47 12.43
C GLY A 72 -2.22 -5.69 12.79
N GLU A 73 -2.97 -6.20 13.77
CA GLU A 73 -4.22 -5.58 14.25
C GLU A 73 -4.02 -4.10 14.65
N LYS A 74 -2.82 -3.74 15.13
CA LYS A 74 -2.44 -2.37 15.50
C LYS A 74 -2.36 -1.41 14.32
N GLU A 75 -1.82 -1.83 13.18
CA GLU A 75 -1.73 -0.97 11.99
C GLU A 75 -3.09 -0.81 11.29
N LYS A 76 -3.99 -1.79 11.43
CA LYS A 76 -5.37 -1.73 10.92
C LYS A 76 -6.27 -0.85 11.79
N ALA A 77 -5.99 -0.76 13.09
CA ALA A 77 -6.76 0.06 14.04
C ALA A 77 -6.57 1.57 13.83
N GLU A 78 -5.42 2.03 13.33
CA GLU A 78 -5.20 3.45 13.00
C GLU A 78 -6.03 3.95 11.79
N VAL A 79 -6.71 3.04 11.07
CA VAL A 79 -7.53 3.36 9.88
C VAL A 79 -8.98 3.69 10.25
N TYR A 80 -9.41 3.35 11.46
CA TYR A 80 -10.77 3.56 11.95
C TYR A 80 -10.76 3.99 13.42
N GLU A 81 -10.24 5.19 13.70
CA GLU A 81 -10.81 5.96 14.80
C GLU A 81 -11.98 6.78 14.22
N GLU A 82 -13.17 6.19 14.27
CA GLU A 82 -14.38 7.02 14.22
C GLU A 82 -14.31 8.02 15.39
N PRO A 83 -14.51 9.32 15.18
CA PRO A 83 -14.67 10.26 16.29
C PRO A 83 -16.05 10.00 16.92
N GLY A 84 -16.14 9.05 17.85
CA GLY A 84 -17.43 8.53 18.30
C GLY A 84 -17.42 7.94 19.71
N GLY A 85 -17.22 8.81 20.70
CA GLY A 85 -17.82 8.80 22.05
C GLY A 85 -18.16 7.49 22.78
N SER A 86 -17.62 7.38 24.00
CA SER A 86 -18.33 6.87 25.19
C SER A 86 -17.59 7.43 26.41
N SER A 87 -18.00 8.58 26.98
CA SER A 87 -18.96 8.72 28.08
C SER A 87 -18.73 7.71 29.21
N GLU A 88 -18.11 8.18 30.29
CA GLU A 88 -18.36 7.79 31.69
C GLU A 88 -17.92 8.92 32.62
#